data_AF-A0AAW0EUP3-F1
#
_entry.id   AF-A0AAW0EUP3-F1
#
_cell.length_a   1.000
_cell.length_b   1.000
_cell.length_c   1.000
_cell.angle_alpha   90.00
_cell.angle_beta   90.00
_cell.angle_gamma   90.00
#
_symmetry.space_group_name_H-M   'P 1'
#
loop_
_entity.id
_entity.type
_entity.pdbx_description
1 polymer ?
#
loop_
_entity_poly.entity_id
_entity_poly.type
_entity_poly.pdbx_seq_one_letter_code
_entity_poly.pdbx_strand_id
1 'polypeptide(L)'
;MSTFELSSWVSVIGGHPAMVDDALHKQVAEVAAVVATPAPAVAVVSTRLTKKFEGDDWRDLVASVPALLRQTFICEASAALGVRQEAISQVELRLGSLYVTFHVTHDEDISQEEMDRRIEEYPFREMWRLYNQRDGAPDGLDAALQRLKDVEMDLKQSNRDLERERADKAQKVGELERQLQACEAEMAGPVAERERDLLQQLGKEQGTRKKVEAQLKAADDQNKKLLEAVKQERLRAEKSAQRHNDLIAAIIHENKKEKEAKEREYNEQMEVKEYIVENLKSQLRTRTNGSASPRHSIVEVDQSEEFNKLMERMEDMAAVLQRTQESENEARAQIQRLSDALKQSEEARHAESVSYDNNVAALTQQVHSYRDTKIAEDHERRAKEDRQRGRGSVSEAVKENATIVRQYTTSLENLIGSLQDRLNAISEEYNGYLAEAEADVSHERQILAEHDEDSKEIRQTFRSSSMALQKIYWGTREPEAQQIVQNLDAAAANAEKSSAAVRVAIAMLDSKTRSFGDHKDWMEQHLKMVRELLGSLRDLNQRAFDRQRSLMDDRVSKP
;
A
#
# COMPACT_ATOMS: atom_id res chain seq x y z
N MET A 1 -21.53 -12.54 -16.54
CA MET A 1 -22.01 -13.31 -17.71
C MET A 1 -21.14 -12.98 -18.91
N SER A 2 -20.10 -13.78 -19.14
CA SER A 2 -19.53 -14.04 -20.47
C SER A 2 -18.57 -15.21 -20.28
N THR A 3 -19.03 -16.38 -20.69
CA THR A 3 -18.37 -17.67 -20.65
C THR A 3 -17.34 -17.74 -21.77
N PHE A 4 -16.08 -18.02 -21.44
CA PHE A 4 -15.07 -18.46 -22.41
C PHE A 4 -14.77 -19.94 -22.12
N GLU A 5 -15.14 -20.78 -23.08
CA GLU A 5 -15.05 -22.22 -23.03
C GLU A 5 -13.59 -22.70 -23.15
N LEU A 6 -13.26 -23.65 -22.28
CA LEU A 6 -12.06 -24.48 -22.31
C LEU A 6 -12.25 -25.58 -23.36
N SER A 7 -11.53 -25.52 -24.47
CA SER A 7 -11.44 -26.64 -25.41
C SER A 7 -10.35 -27.63 -24.96
N SER A 8 -10.86 -28.72 -24.41
CA SER A 8 -10.24 -30.01 -24.13
C SER A 8 -9.36 -30.56 -25.26
N TRP A 9 -8.16 -31.00 -24.92
CA TRP A 9 -7.32 -31.90 -25.73
C TRP A 9 -7.01 -33.14 -24.90
N VAL A 10 -7.84 -34.18 -25.01
CA VAL A 10 -7.51 -35.54 -24.56
C VAL A 10 -8.19 -36.57 -25.49
N SER A 11 -7.34 -37.43 -26.06
CA SER A 11 -7.56 -38.81 -26.52
C SER A 11 -8.44 -39.11 -27.75
N VAL A 12 -7.75 -39.47 -28.83
CA VAL A 12 -8.18 -40.54 -29.73
C VAL A 12 -7.05 -41.60 -29.76
N ILE A 13 -7.19 -42.64 -28.93
CA ILE A 13 -6.53 -43.93 -29.11
C ILE A 13 -7.66 -44.96 -29.06
N GLY A 14 -7.82 -45.72 -30.14
CA GLY A 14 -8.85 -46.74 -30.24
C GLY A 14 -8.81 -47.51 -31.55
N GLY A 15 -7.73 -48.30 -31.73
CA GLY A 15 -7.72 -49.62 -32.35
C GLY A 15 -8.28 -49.85 -33.76
N HIS A 16 -7.39 -50.26 -34.68
CA HIS A 16 -7.57 -51.54 -35.38
C HIS A 16 -6.22 -52.07 -35.93
N PRO A 17 -5.80 -53.29 -35.57
CA PRO A 17 -4.69 -53.99 -36.20
C PRO A 17 -5.19 -54.88 -37.36
N ALA A 18 -4.25 -55.39 -38.16
CA ALA A 18 -4.42 -56.38 -39.24
C ALA A 18 -4.73 -55.84 -40.64
N MET A 19 -3.75 -55.16 -41.27
CA MET A 19 -3.68 -55.02 -42.74
C MET A 19 -2.24 -54.82 -43.24
N VAL A 20 -1.28 -55.61 -42.73
CA VAL A 20 0.10 -55.56 -43.25
C VAL A 20 0.67 -56.94 -43.62
N ASP A 21 0.09 -58.05 -43.15
CA ASP A 21 0.55 -59.40 -43.51
C ASP A 21 -0.01 -59.94 -44.84
N ASP A 22 -1.03 -59.29 -45.42
CA ASP A 22 -1.71 -59.74 -46.64
C ASP A 22 -1.15 -59.10 -47.94
N ALA A 23 -0.24 -58.13 -47.81
CA ALA A 23 0.37 -57.45 -48.96
C ALA A 23 1.70 -58.09 -49.40
N LEU A 24 2.39 -58.84 -48.53
CA LEU A 24 3.67 -59.47 -48.86
C LEU A 24 3.51 -60.88 -49.46
N HIS A 25 2.41 -61.58 -49.15
CA HIS A 25 2.09 -62.88 -49.75
C HIS A 25 1.56 -62.78 -51.19
N LYS A 26 1.17 -61.58 -51.63
CA LYS A 26 0.64 -61.33 -52.97
C LYS A 26 1.69 -60.85 -53.98
N GLN A 27 2.87 -60.41 -53.54
CA GLN A 27 3.99 -60.04 -54.43
C GLN A 27 5.04 -61.14 -54.62
N VAL A 28 5.07 -62.18 -53.77
CA VAL A 28 5.92 -63.36 -53.97
C VAL A 28 5.28 -64.38 -54.94
N ALA A 29 3.97 -64.31 -55.16
CA ALA A 29 3.25 -65.15 -56.13
C ALA A 29 3.22 -64.57 -57.57
N GLU A 30 3.52 -63.28 -57.76
CA GLU A 30 3.34 -62.57 -59.04
C GLU A 30 4.66 -62.25 -59.77
N VAL A 31 5.81 -62.65 -59.23
CA VAL A 31 7.11 -62.63 -59.93
C VAL A 31 7.52 -64.04 -60.41
N ALA A 32 6.81 -65.09 -59.99
CA ALA A 32 7.03 -66.48 -60.43
C ALA A 32 6.23 -66.88 -61.68
N ALA A 33 5.40 -65.99 -62.24
CA ALA A 33 4.43 -66.35 -63.29
C ALA A 33 4.60 -65.57 -64.62
N VAL A 34 5.76 -64.97 -64.88
CA VAL A 34 6.10 -64.40 -66.19
C VAL A 34 7.48 -64.89 -66.59
N VAL A 35 7.54 -66.09 -67.17
CA VAL A 35 8.33 -66.49 -68.36
C VAL A 35 8.02 -67.97 -68.59
N ALA A 36 7.06 -68.28 -69.48
CA ALA A 36 6.95 -69.59 -70.12
C ALA A 36 5.95 -69.53 -71.29
N THR A 37 6.32 -68.87 -72.37
CA THR A 37 5.76 -69.14 -73.70
C THR A 37 6.53 -70.33 -74.28
N PRO A 38 5.89 -71.49 -74.53
CA PRO A 38 6.58 -72.62 -75.15
C PRO A 38 6.61 -72.40 -76.66
N ALA A 39 7.80 -72.05 -77.16
CA ALA A 39 8.16 -72.27 -78.56
C ALA A 39 8.30 -73.80 -78.80
N PRO A 40 8.25 -74.27 -80.06
CA PRO A 40 7.87 -75.63 -80.40
C PRO A 40 8.82 -76.65 -79.76
N ALA A 41 8.28 -77.82 -79.40
CA ALA A 41 9.01 -78.94 -78.85
C ALA A 41 10.14 -79.39 -79.78
N VAL A 42 11.30 -78.76 -79.63
CA VAL A 42 12.61 -79.36 -79.87
C VAL A 42 12.88 -80.21 -78.64
N ALA A 43 13.31 -81.46 -78.79
CA ALA A 43 13.60 -82.32 -77.66
C ALA A 43 14.70 -81.67 -76.81
N VAL A 44 14.35 -81.15 -75.64
CA VAL A 44 15.31 -80.55 -74.71
C VAL A 44 15.99 -81.68 -73.97
N VAL A 45 17.29 -81.81 -74.18
CA VAL A 45 18.12 -82.87 -73.59
C VAL A 45 18.91 -82.25 -72.42
N SER A 46 18.99 -82.99 -71.31
CA SER A 46 19.83 -82.62 -70.18
C SER A 46 21.09 -83.45 -70.20
N THR A 47 22.24 -82.80 -70.35
CA THR A 47 23.53 -83.47 -70.40
C THR A 47 24.34 -83.16 -69.15
N ARG A 48 24.93 -84.22 -68.58
CA ARG A 48 25.82 -84.12 -67.43
C ARG A 48 27.25 -83.90 -67.92
N LEU A 49 27.83 -82.77 -67.54
CA LEU A 49 29.20 -82.40 -67.88
C LEU A 49 30.04 -82.35 -66.60
N THR A 50 31.35 -82.56 -66.74
CA THR A 50 32.30 -82.46 -65.64
C THR A 50 33.53 -81.67 -66.08
N LYS A 51 33.81 -80.55 -65.42
CA LYS A 51 35.05 -79.79 -65.62
C LYS A 51 36.00 -80.05 -64.44
N LYS A 52 37.26 -80.33 -64.77
CA LYS A 52 38.34 -80.43 -63.79
C LYS A 52 39.16 -79.15 -63.82
N PHE A 53 39.38 -78.56 -62.65
CA PHE A 53 40.34 -77.47 -62.46
C PHE A 53 41.54 -77.99 -61.67
N GLU A 54 42.70 -78.03 -62.31
CA GLU A 54 43.93 -78.54 -61.71
C GLU A 54 44.53 -77.51 -60.75
N GLY A 55 44.62 -77.86 -59.48
CA GLY A 55 45.21 -76.99 -58.48
C GLY A 55 45.07 -77.59 -57.08
N ASP A 56 45.93 -77.13 -56.18
CA ASP A 56 45.88 -77.47 -54.77
C ASP A 56 45.02 -76.44 -54.02
N ASP A 57 44.60 -76.74 -52.80
CA ASP A 57 43.92 -75.77 -51.90
C ASP A 57 42.55 -75.22 -52.35
N TRP A 58 41.89 -75.85 -53.34
CA TRP A 58 40.48 -75.55 -53.67
C TRP A 58 39.52 -75.72 -52.49
N ARG A 59 39.89 -76.52 -51.49
CA ARG A 59 39.15 -76.72 -50.24
C ARG A 59 38.93 -75.39 -49.51
N ASP A 60 39.93 -74.52 -49.50
CA ASP A 60 39.89 -73.28 -48.75
C ASP A 60 38.93 -72.28 -49.40
N LEU A 61 38.94 -72.21 -50.73
CA LEU A 61 38.02 -71.37 -51.51
C LEU A 61 36.56 -71.86 -51.42
N VAL A 62 36.35 -73.18 -51.42
CA VAL A 62 35.03 -73.78 -51.22
C VAL A 62 34.52 -73.53 -49.78
N ALA A 63 35.41 -73.45 -48.80
CA ALA A 63 35.05 -73.14 -47.42
C ALA A 63 34.85 -71.64 -47.17
N SER A 64 35.60 -70.77 -47.85
CA SER A 64 35.61 -69.32 -47.62
C SER A 64 34.56 -68.56 -48.41
N VAL A 65 34.37 -68.87 -49.70
CA VAL A 65 33.46 -68.15 -50.61
C VAL A 65 32.62 -69.10 -51.48
N PRO A 66 31.87 -70.05 -50.88
CA PRO A 66 31.13 -71.08 -51.62
C PRO A 66 30.06 -70.51 -52.56
N ALA A 67 29.40 -69.40 -52.20
CA ALA A 67 28.34 -68.83 -53.02
C ALA A 67 28.92 -68.10 -54.24
N LEU A 68 29.96 -67.29 -54.03
CA LEU A 68 30.65 -66.61 -55.12
C LEU A 68 31.31 -67.58 -56.11
N LEU A 69 31.95 -68.64 -55.60
CA LEU A 69 32.60 -69.66 -56.43
C LEU A 69 31.58 -70.40 -57.33
N ARG A 70 30.42 -70.75 -56.77
CA ARG A 70 29.32 -71.37 -57.52
C ARG A 70 28.74 -70.44 -58.57
N GLN A 71 28.48 -69.18 -58.21
CA GLN A 71 27.93 -68.20 -59.14
C GLN A 71 28.91 -67.93 -60.29
N THR A 72 30.19 -67.77 -59.98
CA THR A 72 31.24 -67.52 -60.98
C THR A 72 31.36 -68.69 -61.96
N PHE A 73 31.31 -69.93 -61.44
CA PHE A 73 31.29 -71.11 -62.29
C PHE A 73 30.08 -71.12 -63.24
N ILE A 74 28.88 -70.84 -62.74
CA ILE A 74 27.65 -70.81 -63.55
C ILE A 74 27.75 -69.75 -64.65
N CYS A 75 28.21 -68.54 -64.30
CA CYS A 75 28.43 -67.47 -65.27
C CYS A 75 29.39 -67.90 -66.39
N GLU A 76 30.55 -68.46 -66.03
CA GLU A 76 31.56 -68.84 -67.02
C GLU A 76 31.19 -70.09 -67.83
N ALA A 77 30.54 -71.08 -67.22
CA ALA A 77 30.02 -72.26 -67.92
C ALA A 77 28.89 -71.89 -68.88
N SER A 78 28.06 -70.90 -68.53
CA SER A 78 27.01 -70.38 -69.42
C SER A 78 27.60 -69.71 -70.66
N ALA A 79 28.66 -68.93 -70.47
CA ALA A 79 29.39 -68.26 -71.55
C ALA A 79 30.13 -69.27 -72.46
N ALA A 80 30.73 -70.32 -71.87
CA ALA A 80 31.42 -71.37 -72.60
C ALA A 80 30.48 -72.16 -73.54
N LEU A 81 29.26 -72.45 -73.08
CA LEU A 81 28.29 -73.25 -73.82
C LEU A 81 27.33 -72.41 -74.68
N GLY A 82 27.29 -71.10 -74.48
CA GLY A 82 26.34 -70.21 -75.16
C GLY A 82 24.90 -70.39 -74.68
N VAL A 83 24.71 -70.85 -73.44
CA VAL A 83 23.39 -71.06 -72.82
C VAL A 83 23.10 -69.97 -71.80
N ARG A 84 21.84 -69.84 -71.39
CA ARG A 84 21.46 -68.94 -70.28
C ARG A 84 21.90 -69.53 -68.94
N GLN A 85 22.19 -68.70 -67.95
CA GLN A 85 22.65 -69.16 -66.62
C GLN A 85 21.63 -70.08 -65.95
N GLU A 86 20.32 -69.88 -66.17
CA GLU A 86 19.26 -70.71 -65.61
C GLU A 86 19.22 -72.13 -66.22
N ALA A 87 19.85 -72.33 -67.38
CA ALA A 87 19.94 -73.65 -68.03
C ALA A 87 21.01 -74.55 -67.38
N ILE A 88 21.85 -74.00 -66.50
CA ILE A 88 22.86 -74.71 -65.73
C ILE A 88 22.30 -74.98 -64.33
N SER A 89 22.20 -76.25 -63.98
CA SER A 89 21.63 -76.68 -62.69
C SER A 89 22.47 -77.79 -62.06
N GLN A 90 22.17 -78.10 -60.78
CA GLN A 90 22.81 -79.18 -60.03
C GLN A 90 24.36 -79.11 -60.03
N VAL A 91 24.90 -77.91 -59.81
CA VAL A 91 26.34 -77.70 -59.68
C VAL A 91 26.82 -78.35 -58.38
N GLU A 92 27.57 -79.44 -58.49
CA GLU A 92 28.24 -80.12 -57.38
C GLU A 92 29.75 -79.88 -57.44
N LEU A 93 30.31 -79.37 -56.34
CA LEU A 93 31.75 -79.18 -56.18
C LEU A 93 32.31 -80.36 -55.39
N ARG A 94 33.29 -81.09 -55.96
CA ARG A 94 33.97 -82.22 -55.30
C ARG A 94 35.47 -81.95 -55.15
N LEU A 95 35.99 -82.28 -53.97
CA LEU A 95 37.37 -81.97 -53.55
C LEU A 95 38.37 -83.09 -53.93
N GLY A 96 39.59 -82.68 -54.28
CA GLY A 96 40.66 -83.42 -54.96
C GLY A 96 41.52 -82.38 -55.69
N SER A 97 41.67 -82.50 -57.02
CA SER A 97 41.55 -81.31 -57.89
C SER A 97 40.09 -80.84 -57.87
N LEU A 98 39.76 -79.56 -58.11
CA LEU A 98 38.34 -79.15 -58.10
C LEU A 98 37.60 -79.77 -59.30
N TYR A 99 36.70 -80.70 -59.00
CA TYR A 99 35.76 -81.24 -59.99
C TYR A 99 34.42 -80.56 -59.83
N VAL A 100 33.97 -79.92 -60.90
CA VAL A 100 32.63 -79.34 -60.97
C VAL A 100 31.78 -80.21 -61.87
N THR A 101 30.84 -80.93 -61.27
CA THR A 101 29.80 -81.67 -62.01
C THR A 101 28.58 -80.77 -62.10
N PHE A 102 28.00 -80.64 -63.28
CA PHE A 102 26.82 -79.80 -63.49
C PHE A 102 25.97 -80.38 -64.60
N HIS A 103 24.71 -79.95 -64.68
CA HIS A 103 23.77 -80.35 -65.71
C HIS A 103 23.40 -79.15 -66.54
N VAL A 104 23.39 -79.35 -67.86
CA VAL A 104 23.03 -78.31 -68.81
C VAL A 104 21.85 -78.77 -69.62
N THR A 105 20.84 -77.92 -69.66
CA THR A 105 19.62 -78.10 -70.45
C THR A 105 19.83 -77.41 -71.80
N HIS A 106 19.82 -78.16 -72.91
CA HIS A 106 20.09 -77.64 -74.25
C HIS A 106 19.25 -78.34 -75.34
N ASP A 107 19.26 -77.77 -76.55
CA ASP A 107 18.58 -78.34 -77.72
C ASP A 107 19.39 -79.51 -78.33
N GLU A 108 18.73 -80.47 -78.97
CA GLU A 108 19.31 -81.73 -79.49
C GLU A 108 20.39 -81.53 -80.58
N ASP A 109 20.55 -80.31 -81.11
CA ASP A 109 21.48 -79.97 -82.19
C ASP A 109 22.96 -79.93 -81.76
N ILE A 110 23.25 -79.96 -80.46
CA ILE A 110 24.61 -79.95 -79.91
C ILE A 110 24.89 -81.31 -79.27
N SER A 111 25.87 -82.04 -79.80
CA SER A 111 26.28 -83.32 -79.22
C SER A 111 27.01 -83.12 -77.90
N GLN A 112 26.98 -84.14 -77.04
CA GLN A 112 27.69 -84.13 -75.78
C GLN A 112 29.20 -83.88 -75.97
N GLU A 113 29.80 -84.45 -77.00
CA GLU A 113 31.22 -84.30 -77.31
C GLU A 113 31.59 -82.85 -77.65
N GLU A 114 30.72 -82.14 -78.37
CA GLU A 114 30.93 -80.72 -78.70
C GLU A 114 30.82 -79.82 -77.46
N MET A 115 29.91 -80.12 -76.52
CA MET A 115 29.83 -79.39 -75.25
C MET A 115 31.00 -79.68 -74.33
N ASP A 116 31.41 -80.94 -74.21
CA ASP A 116 32.60 -81.34 -73.45
C ASP A 116 33.82 -80.61 -74.02
N ARG A 117 33.95 -80.52 -75.35
CA ARG A 117 35.01 -79.77 -76.01
C ARG A 117 34.97 -78.28 -75.70
N ARG A 118 33.81 -77.63 -75.80
CA ARG A 118 33.66 -76.18 -75.50
C ARG A 118 33.99 -75.85 -74.06
N ILE A 119 33.54 -76.68 -73.12
CA ILE A 119 33.88 -76.54 -71.70
C ILE A 119 35.36 -76.85 -71.47
N GLU A 120 35.95 -77.78 -72.20
CA GLU A 120 37.38 -78.08 -72.02
C GLU A 120 38.28 -76.97 -72.54
N GLU A 121 37.97 -76.41 -73.71
CA GLU A 121 38.73 -75.33 -74.37
C GLU A 121 38.50 -73.94 -73.75
N TYR A 122 37.40 -73.73 -73.01
CA TYR A 122 37.12 -72.43 -72.40
C TYR A 122 38.10 -72.10 -71.26
N PRO A 123 38.66 -70.87 -71.22
CA PRO A 123 39.75 -70.53 -70.31
C PRO A 123 39.36 -70.33 -68.84
N PHE A 124 38.07 -70.17 -68.52
CA PHE A 124 37.55 -69.96 -67.14
C PHE A 124 38.35 -68.91 -66.33
N ARG A 125 38.50 -67.71 -66.90
CA ARG A 125 39.38 -66.66 -66.39
C ARG A 125 38.99 -66.20 -64.98
N GLU A 126 37.69 -66.12 -64.69
CA GLU A 126 37.21 -65.63 -63.40
C GLU A 126 37.30 -66.71 -62.29
N MET A 127 37.08 -67.98 -62.61
CA MET A 127 37.37 -69.09 -61.70
C MET A 127 38.85 -69.13 -61.31
N TRP A 128 39.75 -68.92 -62.28
CA TRP A 128 41.18 -68.80 -61.99
C TRP A 128 41.53 -67.51 -61.26
N ARG A 129 40.82 -66.40 -61.49
CA ARG A 129 41.00 -65.17 -60.70
C ARG A 129 40.66 -65.42 -59.23
N LEU A 130 39.53 -66.07 -58.94
CA LEU A 130 39.14 -66.42 -57.56
C LEU A 130 40.15 -67.37 -56.92
N TYR A 131 40.63 -68.36 -57.67
CA TYR A 131 41.67 -69.28 -57.21
C TYR A 131 42.99 -68.57 -56.87
N ASN A 132 43.41 -67.60 -57.69
CA ASN A 132 44.62 -66.81 -57.47
C ASN A 132 44.45 -65.76 -56.34
N GLN A 133 43.21 -65.42 -55.97
CA GLN A 133 42.85 -64.49 -54.91
C GLN A 133 42.41 -65.20 -53.62
N ARG A 134 42.64 -66.51 -53.49
CA ARG A 134 42.19 -67.34 -52.37
C ARG A 134 42.65 -66.87 -50.99
N ASP A 135 43.81 -66.22 -50.91
CA ASP A 135 44.38 -65.67 -49.68
C ASP A 135 43.95 -64.21 -49.42
N GLY A 136 43.13 -63.63 -50.32
CA GLY A 136 42.57 -62.30 -50.19
C GLY A 136 41.38 -62.26 -49.25
N ALA A 137 41.02 -61.06 -48.76
CA ALA A 137 39.80 -60.88 -47.97
C ALA A 137 38.57 -61.36 -48.78
N PRO A 138 37.60 -62.04 -48.15
CA PRO A 138 36.37 -62.45 -48.83
C PRO A 138 35.72 -61.21 -49.45
N ASP A 139 35.70 -61.14 -50.78
CA ASP A 139 35.12 -60.04 -51.55
C ASP A 139 33.80 -60.49 -52.19
N GLY A 140 32.88 -59.56 -52.43
CA GLY A 140 31.60 -59.82 -53.07
C GLY A 140 30.45 -60.23 -52.12
N LEU A 141 29.66 -61.22 -52.58
CA LEU A 141 28.34 -61.56 -52.00
C LEU A 141 28.42 -62.08 -50.56
N ASP A 142 29.42 -62.89 -50.24
CA ASP A 142 29.56 -63.51 -48.92
C ASP A 142 29.90 -62.48 -47.82
N ALA A 143 30.73 -61.48 -48.13
CA ALA A 143 31.03 -60.38 -47.21
C ALA A 143 29.81 -59.46 -46.99
N ALA A 144 28.98 -59.26 -48.02
CA ALA A 144 27.74 -58.51 -47.91
C ALA A 144 26.71 -59.24 -47.02
N LEU A 145 26.57 -60.55 -47.17
CA LEU A 145 25.69 -61.38 -46.34
C LEU A 145 26.12 -61.39 -44.87
N GLN A 146 27.42 -61.47 -44.59
CA GLN A 146 27.92 -61.40 -43.22
C GLN A 146 27.65 -60.03 -42.60
N ARG A 147 27.90 -58.92 -43.32
CA ARG A 147 27.57 -57.57 -42.86
C ARG A 147 26.08 -57.37 -42.60
N LEU A 148 25.21 -57.92 -43.45
CA LEU A 148 23.76 -57.87 -43.22
C LEU A 148 23.37 -58.59 -41.93
N LYS A 149 23.94 -59.77 -41.69
CA LYS A 149 23.69 -60.54 -40.47
C LYS A 149 24.17 -59.81 -39.22
N ASP A 150 25.35 -59.19 -39.27
CA ASP A 150 25.90 -58.42 -38.16
C ASP A 150 25.04 -57.18 -37.87
N VAL A 151 24.62 -56.45 -38.92
CA VAL A 151 23.71 -55.29 -38.78
C VAL A 151 22.34 -55.70 -38.25
N GLU A 152 21.79 -56.84 -38.68
CA GLU A 152 20.54 -57.37 -38.13
C GLU A 152 20.66 -57.71 -36.64
N MET A 153 21.81 -58.26 -36.23
CA MET A 153 22.09 -58.55 -34.81
C MET A 153 22.21 -57.26 -34.00
N ASP A 154 22.93 -56.25 -34.51
CA ASP A 154 23.08 -54.94 -33.88
C ASP A 154 21.74 -54.22 -33.76
N LEU A 155 20.90 -54.26 -34.80
CA LEU A 155 19.57 -53.67 -34.79
C LEU A 155 18.65 -54.35 -33.78
N LYS A 156 18.70 -55.69 -33.69
CA LYS A 156 17.97 -56.45 -32.67
C LYS A 156 18.43 -56.10 -31.25
N GLN A 157 19.75 -55.92 -31.06
CA GLN A 157 20.28 -55.53 -29.76
C GLN A 157 19.88 -54.09 -29.40
N SER A 158 20.01 -53.14 -30.33
CA SER A 158 19.61 -51.75 -30.15
C SER A 158 18.11 -51.62 -29.83
N ASN A 159 17.24 -52.39 -30.51
CA ASN A 159 15.82 -52.41 -30.19
C ASN A 159 15.54 -52.92 -28.77
N ARG A 160 16.23 -53.98 -28.31
CA ARG A 160 16.10 -54.47 -26.92
C ARG A 160 16.52 -53.42 -25.90
N ASP A 161 17.60 -52.68 -26.17
CA ASP A 161 18.08 -51.64 -25.27
C ASP A 161 17.14 -50.43 -25.25
N LEU A 162 16.58 -50.04 -26.40
CA LEU A 162 15.53 -49.02 -26.48
C LEU A 162 14.24 -49.42 -25.75
N GLU A 163 13.84 -50.69 -25.82
CA GLU A 163 12.67 -51.19 -25.08
C GLU A 163 12.89 -51.15 -23.57
N ARG A 164 14.10 -51.50 -23.09
CA ARG A 164 14.49 -51.36 -21.68
C ARG A 164 14.46 -49.91 -21.24
N GLU A 165 15.06 -49.01 -22.01
CA GLU A 165 15.08 -47.58 -21.69
C GLU A 165 13.65 -46.99 -21.66
N ARG A 166 12.79 -47.41 -22.58
CA ARG A 166 11.36 -47.02 -22.58
C ARG A 166 10.63 -47.55 -21.34
N ALA A 167 10.89 -48.78 -20.93
CA ALA A 167 10.30 -49.36 -19.72
C ALA A 167 10.76 -48.62 -18.45
N ASP A 168 12.05 -48.31 -18.33
CA ASP A 168 12.61 -47.55 -17.20
C ASP A 168 12.02 -46.13 -17.15
N LYS A 169 11.93 -45.46 -18.30
CA LYS A 169 11.29 -44.14 -18.40
C LYS A 169 9.80 -44.19 -18.03
N ALA A 170 9.06 -45.21 -18.48
CA ALA A 170 7.65 -45.38 -18.15
C ALA A 170 7.45 -45.61 -16.64
N GLN A 171 8.31 -46.42 -16.01
CA GLN A 171 8.29 -46.59 -14.55
C GLN A 171 8.58 -45.27 -13.83
N LYS A 172 9.56 -44.49 -14.31
CA LYS A 172 9.90 -43.20 -13.71
C LYS A 172 8.77 -42.18 -13.83
N VAL A 173 8.08 -42.13 -14.97
CA VAL A 173 6.89 -41.29 -15.17
C VAL A 173 5.79 -41.69 -14.20
N GLY A 174 5.46 -42.98 -14.09
CA GLY A 174 4.43 -43.45 -13.17
C GLY A 174 4.75 -43.16 -11.69
N GLU A 175 6.03 -43.17 -11.31
CA GLU A 175 6.45 -42.77 -9.97
C GLU A 175 6.29 -41.27 -9.72
N LEU A 176 6.69 -40.43 -10.68
CA LEU A 176 6.52 -38.98 -10.59
C LEU A 176 5.03 -38.59 -10.55
N GLU A 177 4.17 -39.26 -11.31
CA GLU A 177 2.72 -39.04 -11.28
C GLU A 177 2.11 -39.36 -9.90
N ARG A 178 2.54 -40.46 -9.25
CA ARG A 178 2.11 -40.78 -7.88
C ARG A 178 2.57 -39.74 -6.86
N GLN A 179 3.81 -39.26 -7.00
CA GLN A 179 4.35 -38.21 -6.12
C GLN A 179 3.60 -36.89 -6.29
N LEU A 180 3.27 -36.51 -7.54
CA LEU A 180 2.44 -35.35 -7.84
C LEU A 180 1.05 -35.48 -7.19
N GLN A 181 0.37 -36.61 -7.37
CA GLN A 181 -0.95 -36.84 -6.77
C GLN A 181 -0.92 -36.82 -5.24
N ALA A 182 0.14 -37.37 -4.62
CA ALA A 182 0.31 -37.32 -3.17
C ALA A 182 0.50 -35.87 -2.68
N CYS A 183 1.38 -35.10 -3.32
CA CYS A 183 1.58 -33.68 -2.99
C CYS A 183 0.30 -32.85 -3.20
N GLU A 184 -0.45 -33.10 -4.27
CA GLU A 184 -1.73 -32.43 -4.53
C GLU A 184 -2.76 -32.74 -3.43
N ALA A 185 -2.87 -34.02 -3.00
CA ALA A 185 -3.77 -34.43 -1.93
C ALA A 185 -3.39 -33.84 -0.56
N GLU A 186 -2.09 -33.78 -0.24
CA GLU A 186 -1.59 -33.18 1.00
C GLU A 186 -1.89 -31.67 1.06
N MET A 187 -1.82 -30.96 -0.08
CA MET A 187 -2.09 -29.53 -0.13
C MET A 187 -3.59 -29.19 -0.19
N ALA A 188 -4.42 -30.04 -0.79
CA ALA A 188 -5.85 -29.77 -0.97
C ALA A 188 -6.61 -29.60 0.36
N GLY A 189 -6.32 -30.43 1.37
CA GLY A 189 -6.97 -30.38 2.68
C GLY A 189 -6.75 -29.05 3.42
N PRO A 190 -5.48 -28.68 3.71
CA PRO A 190 -5.14 -27.42 4.39
C PRO A 190 -5.63 -26.18 3.65
N VAL A 191 -5.61 -26.19 2.30
CA VAL A 191 -6.12 -25.08 1.49
C VAL A 191 -7.64 -24.95 1.67
N ALA A 192 -8.39 -26.05 1.62
CA ALA A 192 -9.85 -26.02 1.82
C ALA A 192 -10.26 -25.67 3.26
N GLU A 193 -9.47 -26.05 4.26
CA GLU A 193 -9.65 -25.60 5.65
C GLU A 193 -9.38 -24.10 5.78
N ARG A 194 -8.27 -23.61 5.22
CA ARG A 194 -7.92 -22.20 5.27
C ARG A 194 -8.96 -21.33 4.56
N GLU A 195 -9.49 -21.78 3.43
CA GLU A 195 -10.56 -21.08 2.72
C GLU A 195 -11.84 -20.98 3.57
N ARG A 196 -12.25 -22.07 4.22
CA ARG A 196 -13.40 -22.08 5.14
C ARG A 196 -13.21 -21.13 6.32
N ASP A 197 -12.03 -21.12 6.92
CA ASP A 197 -11.71 -20.21 8.03
C ASP A 197 -11.77 -18.74 7.60
N LEU A 198 -11.21 -18.41 6.43
CA LEU A 198 -11.24 -17.05 5.89
C LEU A 198 -12.68 -16.60 5.58
N LEU A 199 -13.51 -17.47 5.01
CA LEU A 199 -14.93 -17.18 4.78
C LEU A 199 -15.69 -16.96 6.09
N GLN A 200 -15.40 -17.74 7.13
CA GLN A 200 -16.01 -17.55 8.45
C GLN A 200 -15.58 -16.23 9.10
N GLN A 201 -14.29 -15.86 8.99
CA GLN A 201 -13.77 -14.58 9.48
C GLN A 201 -14.40 -13.40 8.73
N LEU A 202 -14.50 -13.49 7.39
CA LEU A 202 -15.15 -12.48 6.57
C LEU A 202 -16.62 -12.29 6.96
N GLY A 203 -17.35 -13.38 7.22
CA GLY A 203 -18.73 -13.32 7.68
C GLY A 203 -18.88 -12.63 9.05
N LYS A 204 -17.98 -12.92 10.00
CA LYS A 204 -17.95 -12.23 11.30
C LYS A 204 -17.68 -10.73 11.14
N GLU A 205 -16.70 -10.37 10.31
CA GLU A 205 -16.30 -8.98 10.08
C GLU A 205 -17.39 -8.17 9.35
N GLN A 206 -18.10 -8.80 8.41
CA GLN A 206 -19.27 -8.18 7.79
C GLN A 206 -20.41 -7.97 8.81
N GLY A 207 -20.58 -8.90 9.75
CA GLY A 207 -21.55 -8.78 10.84
C GLY A 207 -21.20 -7.64 11.81
N THR A 208 -19.93 -7.50 12.22
CA THR A 208 -19.46 -6.40 13.07
C THR A 208 -19.58 -5.07 12.33
N ARG A 209 -19.16 -4.99 11.07
CA ARG A 209 -19.29 -3.79 10.24
C ARG A 209 -20.73 -3.32 10.14
N LYS A 210 -21.70 -4.22 9.89
CA LYS A 210 -23.13 -3.85 9.84
C LYS A 210 -23.64 -3.30 11.17
N LYS A 211 -23.18 -3.84 12.30
CA LYS A 211 -23.55 -3.32 13.63
C LYS A 211 -22.98 -1.92 13.87
N VAL A 212 -21.70 -1.70 13.53
CA VAL A 212 -21.05 -0.40 13.65
C VAL A 212 -21.70 0.63 12.74
N GLU A 213 -22.04 0.27 11.51
CA GLU A 213 -22.73 1.14 10.55
C GLU A 213 -24.12 1.56 11.06
N ALA A 214 -24.88 0.62 11.67
CA ALA A 214 -26.16 0.93 12.30
C ALA A 214 -26.00 1.87 13.51
N GLN A 215 -24.96 1.67 14.33
CA GLN A 215 -24.66 2.55 15.47
C GLN A 215 -24.25 3.94 15.02
N LEU A 216 -23.42 4.06 13.98
CA LEU A 216 -23.00 5.33 13.41
C LEU A 216 -24.22 6.12 12.89
N LYS A 217 -25.10 5.46 12.14
CA LYS A 217 -26.34 6.09 11.66
C LYS A 217 -27.23 6.59 12.79
N ALA A 218 -27.36 5.81 13.88
CA ALA A 218 -28.13 6.23 15.05
C ALA A 218 -27.49 7.45 15.75
N ALA A 219 -26.16 7.48 15.84
CA ALA A 219 -25.43 8.62 16.40
C ALA A 219 -25.56 9.88 15.53
N ASP A 220 -25.50 9.74 14.20
CA ASP A 220 -25.70 10.85 13.26
C ASP A 220 -27.10 11.45 13.37
N ASP A 221 -28.13 10.59 13.46
CA ASP A 221 -29.52 11.03 13.67
C ASP A 221 -29.68 11.75 15.02
N GLN A 222 -28.99 11.30 16.06
CA GLN A 222 -28.97 11.97 17.37
C GLN A 222 -28.25 13.33 17.31
N ASN A 223 -27.09 13.41 16.66
CA ASN A 223 -26.34 14.66 16.47
C ASN A 223 -27.17 15.68 15.69
N LYS A 224 -27.88 15.24 14.64
CA LYS A 224 -28.78 16.10 13.87
C LYS A 224 -29.90 16.68 14.73
N LYS A 225 -30.49 15.88 15.63
CA LYS A 225 -31.50 16.35 16.60
C LYS A 225 -30.93 17.36 17.58
N LEU A 226 -29.75 17.10 18.15
CA LEU A 226 -29.08 18.02 19.07
C LEU A 226 -28.73 19.34 18.39
N LEU A 227 -28.22 19.30 17.15
CA LEU A 227 -27.90 20.49 16.38
C LEU A 227 -29.13 21.36 16.11
N GLU A 228 -30.27 20.73 15.80
CA GLU A 228 -31.53 21.45 15.63
C GLU A 228 -32.04 22.05 16.96
N ALA A 229 -31.90 21.33 18.07
CA ALA A 229 -32.24 21.85 19.39
C ALA A 229 -31.38 23.07 19.77
N VAL A 230 -30.07 23.02 19.51
CA VAL A 230 -29.15 24.15 19.74
C VAL A 230 -29.51 25.36 18.89
N LYS A 231 -29.88 25.16 17.61
CA LYS A 231 -30.37 26.25 16.74
C LYS A 231 -31.62 26.91 17.30
N GLN A 232 -32.58 26.11 17.80
CA GLN A 232 -33.78 26.65 18.40
C GLN A 232 -33.50 27.43 19.67
N GLU A 233 -32.63 26.93 20.56
CA GLU A 233 -32.22 27.65 21.77
C GLU A 233 -31.49 28.96 21.43
N ARG A 234 -30.59 28.95 20.44
CA ARG A 234 -29.93 30.17 19.95
C ARG A 234 -30.95 31.20 19.48
N LEU A 235 -31.95 30.78 18.69
CA LEU A 235 -33.01 31.68 18.23
C LEU A 235 -33.86 32.23 19.39
N ARG A 236 -34.13 31.42 20.42
CA ARG A 236 -34.82 31.87 21.64
C ARG A 236 -34.00 32.91 22.39
N ALA A 237 -32.70 32.65 22.58
CA ALA A 237 -31.79 33.57 23.23
C ALA A 237 -31.66 34.90 22.47
N GLU A 238 -31.53 34.84 21.15
CA GLU A 238 -31.47 36.03 20.28
C GLU A 238 -32.75 36.87 20.37
N LYS A 239 -33.94 36.23 20.35
CA LYS A 239 -35.21 36.93 20.58
C LYS A 239 -35.29 37.57 21.97
N SER A 240 -34.77 36.90 23.00
CA SER A 240 -34.72 37.47 24.35
C SER A 240 -33.77 38.66 24.42
N ALA A 241 -32.59 38.57 23.80
CA ALA A 241 -31.63 39.66 23.71
C ALA A 241 -32.21 40.86 22.96
N GLN A 242 -32.92 40.63 21.85
CA GLN A 242 -33.61 41.70 21.13
C GLN A 242 -34.62 42.43 22.01
N ARG A 243 -35.45 41.69 22.77
CA ARG A 243 -36.39 42.31 23.72
C ARG A 243 -35.70 43.15 24.78
N HIS A 244 -34.55 42.69 25.29
CA HIS A 244 -33.77 43.45 26.25
C HIS A 244 -33.19 44.72 25.63
N ASN A 245 -32.67 44.64 24.40
CA ASN A 245 -32.17 45.81 23.67
C ASN A 245 -33.29 46.84 23.39
N ASP A 246 -34.47 46.39 22.98
CA ASP A 246 -35.63 47.26 22.76
C ASP A 246 -36.07 47.96 24.07
N LEU A 247 -36.04 47.22 25.19
CA LEU A 247 -36.34 47.78 26.51
C LEU A 247 -35.30 48.83 26.92
N ILE A 248 -34.00 48.55 26.73
CA ILE A 248 -32.92 49.51 27.00
C ILE A 248 -33.10 50.76 26.14
N ALA A 249 -33.41 50.61 24.85
CA ALA A 249 -33.65 51.74 23.95
C ALA A 249 -34.85 52.58 24.43
N ALA A 250 -35.93 51.95 24.89
CA ALA A 250 -37.09 52.65 25.45
C ALA A 250 -36.72 53.46 26.72
N ILE A 251 -35.97 52.85 27.65
CA ILE A 251 -35.49 53.52 28.87
C ILE A 251 -34.59 54.73 28.52
N ILE A 252 -33.67 54.59 27.56
CA ILE A 252 -32.82 55.69 27.11
C ILE A 252 -33.67 56.83 26.55
N HIS A 253 -34.69 56.51 25.73
CA HIS A 253 -35.55 57.50 25.12
C HIS A 253 -36.43 58.23 26.14
N GLU A 254 -36.89 57.52 27.17
CA GLU A 254 -37.65 58.07 28.29
C GLU A 254 -36.78 58.99 29.16
N ASN A 255 -35.57 58.55 29.53
CA ASN A 255 -34.59 59.37 30.25
C ASN A 255 -34.22 60.64 29.48
N LYS A 256 -34.09 60.54 28.14
CA LYS A 256 -33.86 61.71 27.29
C LYS A 256 -35.01 62.71 27.36
N LYS A 257 -36.25 62.22 27.27
CA LYS A 257 -37.45 63.07 27.38
C LYS A 257 -37.55 63.72 28.76
N GLU A 258 -37.24 62.98 29.82
CA GLU A 258 -37.19 63.49 31.19
C GLU A 258 -36.11 64.59 31.34
N LYS A 259 -34.91 64.36 30.78
CA LYS A 259 -33.85 65.36 30.75
C LYS A 259 -34.30 66.64 30.05
N GLU A 260 -34.89 66.52 28.86
CA GLU A 260 -35.41 67.68 28.12
C GLU A 260 -36.54 68.40 28.88
N ALA A 261 -37.39 67.66 29.61
CA ALA A 261 -38.42 68.27 30.44
C ALA A 261 -37.80 69.08 31.59
N LYS A 262 -36.82 68.51 32.30
CA LYS A 262 -36.07 69.22 33.36
C LYS A 262 -35.33 70.44 32.83
N GLU A 263 -34.78 70.38 31.63
CA GLU A 263 -34.12 71.51 30.96
C GLU A 263 -35.12 72.63 30.62
N ARG A 264 -36.32 72.28 30.15
CA ARG A 264 -37.40 73.26 29.92
C ARG A 264 -37.85 73.92 31.24
N GLU A 265 -38.09 73.13 32.29
CA GLU A 265 -38.44 73.66 33.61
C GLU A 265 -37.35 74.59 34.16
N TYR A 266 -36.08 74.24 33.96
CA TYR A 266 -34.96 75.09 34.33
C TYR A 266 -34.95 76.41 33.55
N ASN A 267 -35.15 76.37 32.23
CA ASN A 267 -35.21 77.57 31.40
C ASN A 267 -36.40 78.46 31.78
N GLU A 268 -37.58 77.90 32.03
CA GLU A 268 -38.74 78.64 32.54
C GLU A 268 -38.43 79.29 33.90
N GLN A 269 -37.77 78.59 34.82
CA GLN A 269 -37.32 79.17 36.09
C GLN A 269 -36.30 80.30 35.87
N MET A 270 -35.42 80.19 34.89
CA MET A 270 -34.47 81.23 34.53
C MET A 270 -35.17 82.45 33.97
N GLU A 271 -36.15 82.30 33.07
CA GLU A 271 -36.97 83.39 32.55
C GLU A 271 -37.72 84.12 33.68
N VAL A 272 -38.30 83.39 34.64
CA VAL A 272 -38.95 83.98 35.82
C VAL A 272 -37.94 84.77 36.66
N LYS A 273 -36.75 84.22 36.90
CA LYS A 273 -35.68 84.92 37.64
C LYS A 273 -35.22 86.17 36.89
N GLU A 274 -35.04 86.10 35.57
CA GLU A 274 -34.68 87.24 34.72
C GLU A 274 -35.75 88.33 34.78
N TYR A 275 -37.03 87.96 34.72
CA TYR A 275 -38.14 88.90 34.89
C TYR A 275 -38.13 89.58 36.26
N ILE A 276 -37.89 88.82 37.35
CA ILE A 276 -37.77 89.39 38.70
C ILE A 276 -36.57 90.34 38.78
N VAL A 277 -35.41 89.95 38.23
CA VAL A 277 -34.21 90.79 38.19
C VAL A 277 -34.48 92.07 37.41
N GLU A 278 -35.18 92.01 36.28
CA GLU A 278 -35.51 93.19 35.48
C GLU A 278 -36.51 94.11 36.19
N ASN A 279 -37.49 93.55 36.92
CA ASN A 279 -38.38 94.30 37.79
C ASN A 279 -37.62 94.97 38.95
N LEU A 280 -36.72 94.25 39.62
CA LEU A 280 -35.86 94.81 40.68
C LEU A 280 -34.91 95.88 40.14
N LYS A 281 -34.33 95.70 38.96
CA LYS A 281 -33.53 96.73 38.25
C LYS A 281 -34.39 97.95 37.92
N SER A 282 -35.64 97.75 37.51
CA SER A 282 -36.59 98.85 37.24
C SER A 282 -36.95 99.60 38.52
N GLN A 283 -37.20 98.89 39.62
CA GLN A 283 -37.43 99.47 40.94
C GLN A 283 -36.19 100.22 41.45
N LEU A 284 -34.99 99.67 41.26
CA LEU A 284 -33.73 100.36 41.53
C LEU A 284 -33.62 101.61 40.67
N ARG A 285 -33.84 101.55 39.35
CA ARG A 285 -33.84 102.73 38.46
C ARG A 285 -34.82 103.81 38.94
N THR A 286 -36.02 103.45 39.39
CA THR A 286 -36.97 104.41 39.97
C THR A 286 -36.52 104.98 41.32
N ARG A 287 -35.79 104.19 42.12
CA ARG A 287 -35.25 104.62 43.42
C ARG A 287 -33.99 105.48 43.27
N THR A 288 -33.16 105.21 42.27
CA THR A 288 -31.96 105.98 41.91
C THR A 288 -32.31 107.32 41.25
N ASN A 289 -33.41 107.39 40.49
CA ASN A 289 -33.91 108.65 39.92
C ASN A 289 -34.73 109.51 40.90
N GLY A 290 -34.99 109.01 42.12
CA GLY A 290 -35.82 109.67 43.14
C GLY A 290 -35.11 110.08 44.43
N SER A 291 -33.79 109.93 44.54
CA SER A 291 -33.09 110.26 45.80
C SER A 291 -31.71 110.85 45.57
N ALA A 292 -31.67 112.19 45.50
CA ALA A 292 -30.50 112.92 45.98
C ALA A 292 -30.35 112.68 47.50
N SER A 293 -29.37 111.86 47.87
CA SER A 293 -28.49 111.83 49.09
C SER A 293 -28.99 112.42 50.43
N PRO A 294 -28.56 111.96 51.64
CA PRO A 294 -27.34 111.17 51.91
C PRO A 294 -27.42 110.07 53.01
N ARG A 295 -26.37 109.23 53.03
CA ARG A 295 -25.86 108.42 54.16
C ARG A 295 -26.74 107.29 54.72
N HIS A 296 -26.34 106.05 54.44
CA HIS A 296 -26.13 105.10 55.53
C HIS A 296 -25.03 104.08 55.20
N SER A 297 -24.18 103.90 56.19
CA SER A 297 -23.05 103.00 56.32
C SER A 297 -23.49 101.56 56.60
N ILE A 298 -22.66 100.60 56.16
CA ILE A 298 -22.48 99.24 56.72
C ILE A 298 -23.63 98.26 56.42
N VAL A 299 -23.39 97.27 55.54
CA VAL A 299 -23.13 95.85 55.85
C VAL A 299 -22.59 95.21 54.56
N GLU A 300 -21.26 95.03 54.49
CA GLU A 300 -20.54 94.44 53.34
C GLU A 300 -19.88 93.12 53.78
N VAL A 301 -20.65 92.26 54.45
CA VAL A 301 -20.16 90.98 54.99
C VAL A 301 -20.90 89.77 54.41
N ASP A 302 -22.13 89.93 53.90
CA ASP A 302 -22.99 88.80 53.53
C ASP A 302 -22.91 88.39 52.04
N GLN A 303 -22.56 89.31 51.14
CA GLN A 303 -22.43 89.00 49.70
C GLN A 303 -21.13 88.27 49.36
N SER A 304 -20.06 88.51 50.13
CA SER A 304 -18.77 87.85 49.95
C SER A 304 -18.83 86.38 50.35
N GLU A 305 -19.58 86.03 51.39
CA GLU A 305 -19.81 84.62 51.76
C GLU A 305 -20.64 83.88 50.71
N GLU A 306 -21.70 84.48 50.18
CA GLU A 306 -22.52 83.87 49.13
C GLU A 306 -21.76 83.73 47.79
N PHE A 307 -20.89 84.68 47.46
CA PHE A 307 -19.98 84.57 46.31
C PHE A 307 -18.92 83.48 46.52
N ASN A 308 -18.36 83.36 47.72
CA ASN A 308 -17.41 82.29 48.06
C ASN A 308 -18.07 80.91 48.00
N LYS A 309 -19.30 80.75 48.50
CA LYS A 309 -20.08 79.49 48.39
C LYS A 309 -20.40 79.14 46.93
N LEU A 310 -20.62 80.13 46.07
CA LEU A 310 -20.83 79.91 44.63
C LEU A 310 -19.54 79.47 43.94
N MET A 311 -18.41 80.10 44.26
CA MET A 311 -17.10 79.71 43.75
C MET A 311 -16.73 78.30 44.20
N GLU A 312 -16.97 77.94 45.46
CA GLU A 312 -16.75 76.58 46.00
C GLU A 312 -17.60 75.54 45.25
N ARG A 313 -18.88 75.84 44.97
CA ARG A 313 -19.73 74.96 44.14
C ARG A 313 -19.27 74.85 42.69
N MET A 314 -18.73 75.92 42.12
CA MET A 314 -18.17 75.91 40.76
C MET A 314 -16.87 75.10 40.71
N GLU A 315 -16.02 75.21 41.73
CA GLU A 315 -14.80 74.41 41.88
C GLU A 315 -15.13 72.93 42.09
N ASP A 316 -16.14 72.60 42.90
CA ASP A 316 -16.65 71.23 43.07
C ASP A 316 -17.19 70.67 41.75
N MET A 317 -17.94 71.46 40.99
CA MET A 317 -18.49 71.05 39.70
C MET A 317 -17.38 70.84 38.66
N ALA A 318 -16.36 71.70 38.66
CA ALA A 318 -15.17 71.55 37.84
C ALA A 318 -14.37 70.29 38.22
N ALA A 319 -14.23 69.99 39.51
CA ALA A 319 -13.57 68.78 40.01
C ALA A 319 -14.34 67.51 39.62
N VAL A 320 -15.68 67.53 39.67
CA VAL A 320 -16.52 66.42 39.22
C VAL A 320 -16.41 66.21 37.71
N LEU A 321 -16.42 67.29 36.92
CA LEU A 321 -16.23 67.21 35.47
C LEU A 321 -14.83 66.67 35.12
N GLN A 322 -13.80 67.10 35.83
CA GLN A 322 -12.44 66.59 35.63
C GLN A 322 -12.34 65.09 35.95
N ARG A 323 -12.88 64.64 37.08
CA ARG A 323 -12.93 63.21 37.41
C ARG A 323 -13.74 62.40 36.40
N THR A 324 -14.82 62.98 35.87
CA THR A 324 -15.64 62.34 34.83
C THR A 324 -14.84 62.21 33.53
N GLN A 325 -14.13 63.26 33.13
CA GLN A 325 -13.26 63.27 31.95
C GLN A 325 -12.10 62.26 32.08
N GLU A 326 -11.47 62.19 33.26
CA GLU A 326 -10.42 61.22 33.57
C GLU A 326 -10.97 59.78 33.49
N SER A 327 -12.15 59.52 34.06
CA SER A 327 -12.80 58.22 33.97
C SER A 327 -13.20 57.82 32.54
N GLU A 328 -13.63 58.78 31.71
CA GLU A 328 -13.90 58.53 30.28
C GLU A 328 -12.62 58.22 29.50
N ASN A 329 -11.52 58.91 29.80
CA ASN A 329 -10.22 58.67 29.18
C ASN A 329 -9.67 57.29 29.56
N GLU A 330 -9.83 56.88 30.82
CA GLU A 330 -9.48 55.53 31.29
C GLU A 330 -10.33 54.46 30.60
N ALA A 331 -11.64 54.67 30.47
CA ALA A 331 -12.53 53.76 29.74
C ALA A 331 -12.14 53.64 28.26
N ARG A 332 -11.80 54.76 27.59
CA ARG A 332 -11.30 54.75 26.21
C ARG A 332 -9.97 54.01 26.08
N ALA A 333 -9.06 54.20 27.03
CA ALA A 333 -7.78 53.48 27.05
C ALA A 333 -7.98 51.97 27.26
N GLN A 334 -8.93 51.57 28.11
CA GLN A 334 -9.30 50.16 28.27
C GLN A 334 -9.93 49.56 27.01
N ILE A 335 -10.85 50.29 26.36
CA ILE A 335 -11.44 49.86 25.08
C ILE A 335 -10.35 49.67 24.02
N GLN A 336 -9.37 50.58 23.94
CA GLN A 336 -8.25 50.45 23.01
C GLN A 336 -7.41 49.20 23.31
N ARG A 337 -7.06 48.95 24.58
CA ARG A 337 -6.32 47.75 24.98
C ARG A 337 -7.07 46.46 24.65
N LEU A 338 -8.38 46.42 24.89
CA LEU A 338 -9.22 45.27 24.56
C LEU A 338 -9.31 45.07 23.04
N SER A 339 -9.39 46.15 22.27
CA SER A 339 -9.38 46.09 20.80
C SER A 339 -8.04 45.56 20.26
N ASP A 340 -6.92 46.01 20.83
CA ASP A 340 -5.59 45.55 20.43
C ASP A 340 -5.38 44.07 20.81
N ALA A 341 -5.84 43.65 21.99
CA ALA A 341 -5.81 42.25 22.42
C ALA A 341 -6.70 41.35 21.54
N LEU A 342 -7.89 41.83 21.14
CA LEU A 342 -8.76 41.12 20.21
C LEU A 342 -8.09 40.96 18.85
N LYS A 343 -7.47 42.02 18.33
CA LYS A 343 -6.74 41.99 17.06
C LYS A 343 -5.57 41.00 17.09
N GLN A 344 -4.78 40.99 18.17
CA GLN A 344 -3.71 40.01 18.35
C GLN A 344 -4.24 38.57 18.42
N SER A 345 -5.40 38.36 19.06
CA SER A 345 -6.06 37.04 19.09
C SER A 345 -6.55 36.61 17.71
N GLU A 346 -7.10 37.54 16.91
CA GLU A 346 -7.53 37.26 15.53
C GLU A 346 -6.34 36.95 14.62
N GLU A 347 -5.26 37.72 14.72
CA GLU A 347 -4.00 37.47 13.99
C GLU A 347 -3.39 36.11 14.36
N ALA A 348 -3.41 35.73 15.64
CA ALA A 348 -2.96 34.42 16.10
C ALA A 348 -3.81 33.28 15.52
N ARG A 349 -5.15 33.40 15.53
CA ARG A 349 -6.03 32.40 14.88
C ARG A 349 -5.78 32.31 13.38
N HIS A 350 -5.48 33.43 12.71
CA HIS A 350 -5.22 33.44 11.28
C HIS A 350 -3.87 32.76 10.96
N ALA A 351 -2.84 33.00 11.77
CA ALA A 351 -1.56 32.30 11.66
C ALA A 351 -1.71 30.78 11.89
N GLU A 352 -2.53 30.37 12.86
CA GLU A 352 -2.84 28.96 13.12
C GLU A 352 -3.59 28.31 11.95
N SER A 353 -4.56 29.01 11.35
CA SER A 353 -5.26 28.55 10.14
C SER A 353 -4.31 28.34 8.96
N VAL A 354 -3.39 29.27 8.71
CA VAL A 354 -2.39 29.16 7.63
C VAL A 354 -1.43 27.99 7.89
N SER A 355 -1.02 27.78 9.14
CA SER A 355 -0.22 26.62 9.54
C SER A 355 -0.96 25.30 9.28
N TYR A 356 -2.25 25.25 9.62
CA TYR A 356 -3.10 24.09 9.37
C TYR A 356 -3.21 23.78 7.87
N ASP A 357 -3.50 24.78 7.03
CA ASP A 357 -3.61 24.62 5.57
C ASP A 357 -2.29 24.14 4.95
N ASN A 358 -1.14 24.66 5.42
CA ASN A 358 0.18 24.20 5.00
C ASN A 358 0.43 22.74 5.38
N ASN A 359 0.02 22.31 6.58
CA ASN A 359 0.13 20.90 7.01
C ASN A 359 -0.75 19.98 6.16
N VAL A 360 -1.98 20.41 5.82
CA VAL A 360 -2.89 19.67 4.93
C VAL A 360 -2.32 19.56 3.52
N ALA A 361 -1.71 20.63 3.00
CA ALA A 361 -1.04 20.60 1.70
C ALA A 361 0.17 19.63 1.69
N ALA A 362 0.97 19.63 2.75
CA ALA A 362 2.10 18.71 2.90
C ALA A 362 1.65 17.23 2.96
N LEU A 363 0.60 16.94 3.74
CA LEU A 363 -0.01 15.60 3.81
C LEU A 363 -0.59 15.18 2.46
N THR A 364 -1.22 16.11 1.74
CA THR A 364 -1.75 15.86 0.39
C THR A 364 -0.62 15.50 -0.57
N GLN A 365 0.48 16.23 -0.56
CA GLN A 365 1.66 15.93 -1.39
C GLN A 365 2.25 14.55 -1.05
N GLN A 366 2.24 14.16 0.22
CA GLN A 366 2.69 12.84 0.69
C GLN A 366 1.79 11.69 0.22
N VAL A 367 0.46 11.89 0.18
CA VAL A 367 -0.48 10.89 -0.36
C VAL A 367 -0.30 10.73 -1.87
N HIS A 368 -0.03 11.81 -2.59
CA HIS A 368 0.26 11.77 -4.03
C HIS A 368 1.56 11.02 -4.31
N SER A 369 2.64 11.33 -3.58
CA SER A 369 3.92 10.60 -3.76
C SER A 369 3.79 9.11 -3.46
N TYR A 370 3.05 8.72 -2.41
CA TYR A 370 2.74 7.32 -2.10
C TYR A 370 1.91 6.62 -3.19
N ARG A 371 0.97 7.33 -3.80
CA ARG A 371 0.19 6.80 -4.93
C ARG A 371 1.09 6.54 -6.14
N ASP A 372 1.98 7.47 -6.44
CA ASP A 372 2.92 7.35 -7.54
C ASP A 372 3.95 6.24 -7.30
N THR A 373 4.38 6.02 -6.05
CA THR A 373 5.23 4.87 -5.70
C THR A 373 4.52 3.53 -5.91
N LYS A 374 3.24 3.43 -5.51
CA LYS A 374 2.46 2.20 -5.72
C LYS A 374 2.26 1.91 -7.22
N ILE A 375 2.08 2.95 -8.02
CA ILE A 375 2.01 2.84 -9.49
C ILE A 375 3.36 2.35 -10.04
N ALA A 376 4.48 2.89 -9.56
CA ALA A 376 5.82 2.45 -9.96
C ALA A 376 6.09 0.98 -9.59
N GLU A 377 5.67 0.53 -8.40
CA GLU A 377 5.76 -0.87 -7.97
C GLU A 377 4.92 -1.81 -8.86
N ASP A 378 3.71 -1.38 -9.25
CA ASP A 378 2.86 -2.13 -10.18
C ASP A 378 3.49 -2.24 -11.59
N HIS A 379 4.17 -1.19 -12.04
CA HIS A 379 4.96 -1.21 -13.28
C HIS A 379 6.17 -2.14 -13.17
N GLU A 380 6.85 -2.19 -12.02
CA GLU A 380 7.97 -3.11 -11.78
C GLU A 380 7.51 -4.57 -11.71
N ARG A 381 6.34 -4.85 -11.10
CA ARG A 381 5.74 -6.19 -11.09
C ARG A 381 5.46 -6.68 -12.51
N ARG A 382 4.85 -5.83 -13.36
CA ARG A 382 4.64 -6.13 -14.78
C ARG A 382 5.95 -6.33 -15.54
N ALA A 383 6.97 -5.50 -15.28
CA ALA A 383 8.28 -5.64 -15.90
C ALA A 383 9.01 -6.93 -15.45
N LYS A 384 8.82 -7.39 -14.21
CA LYS A 384 9.33 -8.69 -13.72
C LYS A 384 8.62 -9.87 -14.36
N GLU A 385 7.30 -9.78 -14.53
CA GLU A 385 6.50 -10.76 -15.29
C GLU A 385 6.97 -10.82 -16.76
N ASP A 386 7.30 -9.68 -17.37
CA ASP A 386 7.85 -9.60 -18.73
C ASP A 386 9.30 -10.12 -18.83
N ARG A 387 10.12 -9.96 -17.78
CA ARG A 387 11.46 -10.58 -17.66
C ARG A 387 11.37 -12.10 -17.59
N GLN A 388 10.42 -12.65 -16.82
CA GLN A 388 10.15 -14.09 -16.80
C GLN A 388 9.66 -14.62 -18.16
N ARG A 389 9.09 -13.74 -18.99
CA ARG A 389 8.69 -14.02 -20.38
C ARG A 389 9.77 -13.72 -21.43
N GLY A 390 10.98 -13.35 -21.01
CA GLY A 390 12.15 -13.25 -21.90
C GLY A 390 12.10 -12.16 -22.97
N ARG A 391 11.60 -10.95 -22.65
CA ARG A 391 11.64 -9.80 -23.59
C ARG A 391 12.36 -8.58 -23.00
N GLY A 392 13.43 -8.12 -23.66
CA GLY A 392 13.89 -6.72 -23.65
C GLY A 392 15.14 -6.35 -22.84
N SER A 393 15.94 -5.42 -23.39
CA SER A 393 17.26 -4.93 -22.95
C SER A 393 17.35 -4.55 -21.46
N VAL A 394 18.24 -5.24 -20.73
CA VAL A 394 18.29 -5.26 -19.25
C VAL A 394 19.22 -4.19 -18.64
N SER A 395 20.13 -3.59 -19.41
CA SER A 395 21.25 -2.83 -18.83
C SER A 395 20.93 -1.38 -18.45
N GLU A 396 20.23 -0.63 -19.31
CA GLU A 396 19.88 0.77 -19.05
C GLU A 396 18.79 0.90 -17.98
N ALA A 397 17.75 0.06 -18.06
CA ALA A 397 16.68 0.01 -17.08
C ALA A 397 17.17 -0.34 -15.66
N VAL A 398 18.23 -1.14 -15.53
CA VAL A 398 18.81 -1.47 -14.22
C VAL A 398 19.67 -0.33 -13.66
N LYS A 399 20.33 0.46 -14.52
CA LYS A 399 21.07 1.66 -14.10
C LYS A 399 20.13 2.78 -13.68
N GLU A 400 19.05 3.00 -14.43
CA GLU A 400 18.01 3.97 -14.09
C GLU A 400 17.33 3.64 -12.76
N ASN A 401 16.99 2.36 -12.55
CA ASN A 401 16.44 1.88 -11.27
C ASN A 401 17.41 2.05 -10.09
N ALA A 402 18.73 1.87 -10.28
CA ALA A 402 19.71 2.09 -9.21
C ALA A 402 19.80 3.57 -8.79
N THR A 403 19.71 4.49 -9.76
CA THR A 403 19.68 5.93 -9.51
C THR A 403 18.41 6.34 -8.76
N ILE A 404 17.27 5.79 -9.17
CA ILE A 404 15.97 6.02 -8.53
C ILE A 404 15.98 5.54 -7.07
N VAL A 405 16.49 4.34 -6.78
CA VAL A 405 16.57 3.83 -5.40
C VAL A 405 17.50 4.69 -4.54
N ARG A 406 18.65 5.14 -5.06
CA ARG A 406 19.53 6.08 -4.32
C ARG A 406 18.85 7.41 -4.01
N GLN A 407 18.15 7.99 -4.98
CA GLN A 407 17.39 9.23 -4.79
C GLN A 407 16.31 9.06 -3.72
N TYR A 408 15.63 7.91 -3.69
CA TYR A 408 14.64 7.60 -2.66
C TYR A 408 15.27 7.37 -1.28
N THR A 409 16.40 6.66 -1.18
CA THR A 409 17.12 6.47 0.09
C THR A 409 17.51 7.81 0.71
N THR A 410 18.11 8.71 -0.08
CA THR A 410 18.48 10.06 0.39
C THR A 410 17.27 10.90 0.77
N SER A 411 16.17 10.79 0.01
CA SER A 411 14.93 11.50 0.33
C SER A 411 14.29 10.98 1.63
N LEU A 412 14.32 9.67 1.88
CA LEU A 412 13.84 9.06 3.12
C LEU A 412 14.73 9.41 4.32
N GLU A 413 16.06 9.45 4.15
CA GLU A 413 17.00 9.89 5.19
C GLU A 413 16.76 11.35 5.59
N ASN A 414 16.56 12.24 4.62
CA ASN A 414 16.22 13.64 4.88
C ASN A 414 14.88 13.78 5.60
N LEU A 415 13.88 12.97 5.22
CA LEU A 415 12.58 12.96 5.88
C LEU A 415 12.66 12.46 7.32
N ILE A 416 13.41 11.38 7.57
CA ILE A 416 13.66 10.83 8.90
C ILE A 416 14.37 11.87 9.78
N GLY A 417 15.38 12.56 9.25
CA GLY A 417 16.08 13.65 9.95
C GLY A 417 15.14 14.79 10.31
N SER A 418 14.39 15.33 9.33
CA SER A 418 13.44 16.42 9.56
C SER A 418 12.34 16.07 10.57
N LEU A 419 11.82 14.84 10.53
CA LEU A 419 10.83 14.37 11.49
C LEU A 419 11.42 14.19 12.90
N GLN A 420 12.69 13.79 13.02
CA GLN A 420 13.38 13.71 14.30
C GLN A 420 13.66 15.10 14.88
N ASP A 421 14.09 16.05 14.08
CA ASP A 421 14.33 17.42 14.51
C ASP A 421 13.02 18.08 14.98
N ARG A 422 11.93 17.87 14.22
CA ARG A 422 10.59 18.34 14.60
C ARG A 422 10.08 17.68 15.88
N LEU A 423 10.35 16.38 16.06
CA LEU A 423 9.99 15.66 17.28
C LEU A 423 10.73 16.24 18.50
N ASN A 424 12.02 16.55 18.35
CA ASN A 424 12.83 17.14 19.42
C ASN A 424 12.36 18.55 19.75
N ALA A 425 12.14 19.40 18.74
CA ALA A 425 11.66 20.77 18.93
C ALA A 425 10.30 20.81 19.64
N ILE A 426 9.31 20.02 19.18
CA ILE A 426 7.99 19.95 19.81
C ILE A 426 8.09 19.42 21.25
N SER A 427 8.96 18.44 21.50
CA SER A 427 9.14 17.91 22.85
C SER A 427 9.77 18.93 23.79
N GLU A 428 10.77 19.71 23.34
CA GLU A 428 11.45 20.71 24.17
C GLU A 428 10.57 21.94 24.42
N GLU A 429 10.01 22.54 23.38
CA GLU A 429 9.17 23.75 23.48
C GLU A 429 7.97 23.53 24.38
N TYR A 430 7.34 22.36 24.26
CA TYR A 430 6.09 22.10 24.95
C TYR A 430 6.29 21.59 26.38
N ASN A 431 7.34 20.79 26.64
CA ASN A 431 7.68 20.47 28.03
C ASN A 431 8.10 21.72 28.81
N GLY A 432 8.80 22.66 28.15
CA GLY A 432 9.11 23.97 28.73
C GLY A 432 7.85 24.77 29.05
N TYR A 433 6.98 24.97 28.07
CA TYR A 433 5.75 25.75 28.22
C TYR A 433 4.78 25.16 29.26
N LEU A 434 4.56 23.83 29.23
CA LEU A 434 3.70 23.18 30.22
C LEU A 434 4.26 23.31 31.63
N ALA A 435 5.56 23.09 31.83
CA ALA A 435 6.18 23.16 33.15
C ALA A 435 6.11 24.58 33.74
N GLU A 436 6.36 25.61 32.93
CA GLU A 436 6.26 27.01 33.34
C GLU A 436 4.80 27.39 33.63
N ALA A 437 3.86 27.03 32.75
CA ALA A 437 2.44 27.32 32.94
C ALA A 437 1.81 26.55 34.13
N GLU A 438 2.21 25.30 34.37
CA GLU A 438 1.77 24.52 35.54
C GLU A 438 2.36 25.09 36.84
N ALA A 439 3.62 25.54 36.82
CA ALA A 439 4.26 26.18 37.97
C ALA A 439 3.56 27.51 38.32
N ASP A 440 3.26 28.34 37.32
CA ASP A 440 2.56 29.61 37.51
C ASP A 440 1.14 29.41 38.07
N VAL A 441 0.36 28.49 37.49
CA VAL A 441 -0.99 28.16 37.98
C VAL A 441 -0.95 27.57 39.39
N SER A 442 0.06 26.75 39.69
CA SER A 442 0.25 26.19 41.04
C SER A 442 0.62 27.26 42.06
N HIS A 443 1.47 28.22 41.67
CA HIS A 443 1.87 29.35 42.50
C HIS A 443 0.70 30.28 42.79
N GLU A 444 -0.08 30.66 41.77
CA GLU A 444 -1.28 31.49 41.91
C GLU A 444 -2.34 30.79 42.79
N ARG A 445 -2.53 29.48 42.61
CA ARG A 445 -3.42 28.67 43.45
C ARG A 445 -2.98 28.68 44.91
N GLN A 446 -1.67 28.59 45.19
CA GLN A 446 -1.13 28.62 46.54
C GLN A 446 -1.42 29.96 47.22
N ILE A 447 -1.16 31.08 46.54
CA ILE A 447 -1.44 32.43 47.06
C ILE A 447 -2.93 32.59 47.38
N LEU A 448 -3.81 32.13 46.50
CA LEU A 448 -5.25 32.20 46.73
C LEU A 448 -5.70 31.29 47.88
N ALA A 449 -5.07 30.13 48.08
CA ALA A 449 -5.35 29.25 49.20
C ALA A 449 -4.94 29.89 50.54
N GLU A 450 -3.78 30.56 50.58
CA GLU A 450 -3.34 31.35 51.75
C GLU A 450 -4.34 32.49 52.04
N HIS A 451 -4.78 33.23 51.03
CA HIS A 451 -5.77 34.29 51.19
C HIS A 451 -7.16 33.78 51.63
N ASP A 452 -7.59 32.58 51.20
CA ASP A 452 -8.83 31.95 51.70
C ASP A 452 -8.72 31.59 53.18
N GLU A 453 -7.54 31.15 53.62
CA GLU A 453 -7.27 30.81 55.02
C GLU A 453 -7.23 32.08 55.89
N ASP A 454 -6.50 33.12 55.48
CA ASP A 454 -6.50 34.42 56.14
C ASP A 454 -7.93 34.98 56.27
N SER A 455 -8.73 34.86 55.20
CA SER A 455 -10.12 35.27 55.21
C SER A 455 -10.97 34.47 56.20
N LYS A 456 -10.69 33.18 56.42
CA LYS A 456 -11.37 32.35 57.44
C LYS A 456 -10.96 32.79 58.85
N GLU A 457 -9.67 33.02 59.08
CA GLU A 457 -9.17 33.51 60.37
C GLU A 457 -9.79 34.86 60.74
N ILE A 458 -9.81 35.81 59.80
CA ILE A 458 -10.46 37.13 59.96
C ILE A 458 -11.95 36.98 60.28
N ARG A 459 -12.66 36.06 59.62
CA ARG A 459 -14.07 35.80 59.97
C ARG A 459 -14.22 35.25 61.38
N GLN A 460 -13.36 34.34 61.78
CA GLN A 460 -13.41 33.72 63.11
C GLN A 460 -13.13 34.75 64.20
N THR A 461 -12.17 35.65 63.99
CA THR A 461 -11.90 36.75 64.90
C THR A 461 -13.09 37.71 64.99
N PHE A 462 -13.65 38.17 63.87
CA PHE A 462 -14.83 39.06 63.90
C PHE A 462 -16.06 38.42 64.56
N ARG A 463 -16.35 37.14 64.26
CA ARG A 463 -17.47 36.42 64.90
C ARG A 463 -17.25 36.22 66.40
N SER A 464 -16.03 35.86 66.81
CA SER A 464 -15.73 35.67 68.23
C SER A 464 -15.78 37.00 69.01
N SER A 465 -15.27 38.10 68.44
CA SER A 465 -15.37 39.44 69.01
C SER A 465 -16.82 39.95 69.07
N SER A 466 -17.61 39.72 68.01
CA SER A 466 -19.04 40.04 67.98
C SER A 466 -19.81 39.31 69.09
N MET A 467 -19.61 37.99 69.21
CA MET A 467 -20.22 37.16 70.27
C MET A 467 -19.77 37.57 71.68
N ALA A 468 -18.50 37.96 71.86
CA ALA A 468 -18.00 38.43 73.15
C ALA A 468 -18.64 39.77 73.54
N LEU A 469 -18.74 40.73 72.61
CA LEU A 469 -19.41 42.00 72.84
C LEU A 469 -20.91 41.82 73.09
N GLN A 470 -21.59 40.95 72.32
CA GLN A 470 -22.99 40.60 72.57
C GLN A 470 -23.19 40.04 73.98
N LYS A 471 -22.29 39.19 74.48
CA LYS A 471 -22.37 38.65 75.86
C LYS A 471 -22.15 39.72 76.94
N ILE A 472 -21.22 40.66 76.71
CA ILE A 472 -20.90 41.72 77.69
C ILE A 472 -22.01 42.77 77.76
N TYR A 473 -22.53 43.19 76.62
CA TYR A 473 -23.56 44.24 76.49
C TYR A 473 -24.98 43.66 76.38
N TRP A 474 -25.17 42.41 76.82
CA TRP A 474 -26.47 41.76 76.78
C TRP A 474 -27.45 42.44 77.74
N GLY A 475 -28.36 43.26 77.21
CA GLY A 475 -29.40 43.95 77.97
C GLY A 475 -29.15 45.44 78.23
N THR A 476 -27.99 45.99 77.87
CA THR A 476 -27.78 47.45 77.84
C THR A 476 -28.29 48.01 76.50
N ARG A 477 -29.19 49.02 76.56
CA ARG A 477 -29.71 49.72 75.36
C ARG A 477 -28.70 50.77 74.83
N GLU A 478 -27.40 50.46 74.89
CA GLU A 478 -26.37 51.37 74.42
C GLU A 478 -26.30 51.31 72.89
N PRO A 479 -26.68 52.38 72.18
CA PRO A 479 -26.79 52.35 70.71
C PRO A 479 -25.43 52.18 70.03
N GLU A 480 -24.36 52.69 70.64
CA GLU A 480 -22.99 52.59 70.11
C GLU A 480 -22.47 51.15 70.11
N ALA A 481 -22.72 50.38 71.17
CA ALA A 481 -22.33 48.97 71.25
C ALA A 481 -23.08 48.11 70.23
N GLN A 482 -24.36 48.39 69.99
CA GLN A 482 -25.15 47.71 68.97
C GLN A 482 -24.65 48.01 67.56
N GLN A 483 -24.24 49.25 67.29
CA GLN A 483 -23.65 49.64 66.00
C GLN A 483 -22.32 48.92 65.75
N ILE A 484 -21.46 48.78 66.78
CA ILE A 484 -20.18 48.06 66.66
C ILE A 484 -20.40 46.57 66.36
N VAL A 485 -21.36 45.93 67.05
CA VAL A 485 -21.73 44.52 66.79
C VAL A 485 -22.23 44.33 65.35
N GLN A 486 -23.11 45.22 64.86
CA GLN A 486 -23.58 45.17 63.47
C GLN A 486 -22.44 45.35 62.46
N ASN A 487 -21.48 46.25 62.74
CA ASN A 487 -20.32 46.46 61.88
C ASN A 487 -19.40 45.22 61.85
N LEU A 488 -19.21 44.54 62.97
CA LEU A 488 -18.42 43.29 63.04
C LEU A 488 -19.10 42.14 62.30
N ASP A 489 -20.42 41.99 62.43
CA ASP A 489 -21.19 40.99 61.69
C ASP A 489 -21.19 41.26 60.18
N ALA A 490 -21.29 42.53 59.78
CA ALA A 490 -21.16 42.95 58.38
C ALA A 490 -19.74 42.69 57.83
N ALA A 491 -18.69 42.95 58.61
CA ALA A 491 -17.31 42.65 58.24
C ALA A 491 -17.07 41.14 58.08
N ALA A 492 -17.62 40.31 58.99
CA ALA A 492 -17.57 38.86 58.87
C ALA A 492 -18.30 38.34 57.62
N ALA A 493 -19.48 38.91 57.30
CA ALA A 493 -20.22 38.56 56.08
C ALA A 493 -19.49 38.98 54.80
N ASN A 494 -18.80 40.13 54.80
CA ASN A 494 -18.00 40.56 53.66
C ASN A 494 -16.76 39.68 53.46
N ALA A 495 -16.07 39.28 54.52
CA ALA A 495 -14.98 38.32 54.45
C ALA A 495 -15.46 36.95 53.93
N GLU A 496 -16.71 36.56 54.17
CA GLU A 496 -17.29 35.31 53.67
C GLU A 496 -17.55 35.36 52.16
N LYS A 497 -18.03 36.50 51.67
CA LYS A 497 -18.17 36.75 50.22
C LYS A 497 -16.81 36.74 49.52
N SER A 498 -15.79 37.37 50.13
CA SER A 498 -14.42 37.34 49.63
C SER A 498 -13.87 35.91 49.50
N SER A 499 -14.00 35.10 50.56
CA SER A 499 -13.61 33.68 50.56
C SER A 499 -14.41 32.81 49.57
N ALA A 500 -15.70 33.09 49.36
CA ALA A 500 -16.48 32.42 48.33
C ALA A 500 -15.94 32.73 46.91
N ALA A 501 -15.60 33.99 46.63
CA ALA A 501 -15.02 34.38 45.35
C ALA A 501 -13.63 33.74 45.13
N VAL A 502 -12.79 33.70 46.15
CA VAL A 502 -11.46 33.07 46.12
C VAL A 502 -11.57 31.57 45.85
N ARG A 503 -12.52 30.87 46.50
CA ARG A 503 -12.75 29.43 46.24
C ARG A 503 -13.22 29.14 44.82
N VAL A 504 -14.00 30.03 44.21
CA VAL A 504 -14.37 29.93 42.79
C VAL A 504 -13.13 30.10 41.90
N ALA A 505 -12.25 31.06 42.20
CA ALA A 505 -11.00 31.24 41.48
C ALA A 505 -10.08 30.01 41.59
N ILE A 506 -9.92 29.43 42.79
CA ILE A 506 -9.18 28.18 43.01
C ILE A 506 -9.79 27.03 42.18
N ALA A 507 -11.12 26.89 42.14
CA ALA A 507 -11.78 25.86 41.34
C ALA A 507 -11.55 26.06 39.82
N MET A 508 -11.48 27.30 39.34
CA MET A 508 -11.12 27.61 37.95
C MET A 508 -9.66 27.24 37.65
N LEU A 509 -8.73 27.53 38.57
CA LEU A 509 -7.33 27.11 38.44
C LEU A 509 -7.19 25.59 38.46
N ASP A 510 -7.89 24.88 39.35
CA ASP A 510 -7.91 23.41 39.38
C ASP A 510 -8.46 22.83 38.06
N SER A 511 -9.46 23.48 37.46
CA SER A 511 -9.97 23.11 36.12
C SER A 511 -8.92 23.35 35.03
N LYS A 512 -8.17 24.45 35.12
CA LYS A 512 -7.09 24.77 34.18
C LYS A 512 -5.93 23.76 34.30
N THR A 513 -5.55 23.37 35.51
CA THR A 513 -4.55 22.30 35.76
C THR A 513 -4.99 20.96 35.16
N ARG A 514 -6.27 20.59 35.27
CA ARG A 514 -6.79 19.38 34.61
C ARG A 514 -6.69 19.46 33.09
N SER A 515 -6.99 20.62 32.52
CA SER A 515 -6.87 20.82 31.06
C SER A 515 -5.42 20.69 30.56
N PHE A 516 -4.43 21.08 31.36
CA PHE A 516 -3.02 20.84 31.05
C PHE A 516 -2.68 19.34 31.07
N GLY A 517 -3.23 18.58 32.02
CA GLY A 517 -3.14 17.12 32.03
C GLY A 517 -3.71 16.47 30.77
N ASP A 518 -4.92 16.85 30.36
CA ASP A 518 -5.55 16.34 29.13
C ASP A 518 -4.71 16.68 27.88
N HIS A 519 -4.14 17.90 27.85
CA HIS A 519 -3.29 18.36 26.75
C HIS A 519 -1.95 17.61 26.69
N LYS A 520 -1.40 17.25 27.86
CA LYS A 520 -0.21 16.39 27.98
C LYS A 520 -0.49 14.97 27.48
N ASP A 521 -1.60 14.37 27.89
CA ASP A 521 -2.01 13.03 27.43
C ASP A 521 -2.19 12.98 25.91
N TRP A 522 -2.83 14.01 25.34
CA TRP A 522 -2.98 14.14 23.89
C TRP A 522 -1.63 14.22 23.17
N MET A 523 -0.68 15.00 23.72
CA MET A 523 0.66 15.06 23.15
C MET A 523 1.43 13.75 23.28
N GLU A 524 1.36 13.05 24.39
CA GLU A 524 2.04 11.77 24.55
C GLU A 524 1.55 10.77 23.50
N GLN A 525 0.26 10.79 23.18
CA GLN A 525 -0.31 10.04 22.06
C GLN A 525 0.21 10.51 20.71
N HIS A 526 0.27 11.83 20.47
CA HIS A 526 0.81 12.38 19.22
C HIS A 526 2.30 12.04 19.01
N LEU A 527 3.13 12.19 20.04
CA LEU A 527 4.55 11.81 20.04
C LEU A 527 4.71 10.30 19.82
N LYS A 528 3.84 9.47 20.40
CA LYS A 528 3.82 8.02 20.15
C LYS A 528 3.55 7.70 18.67
N MET A 529 2.56 8.34 18.05
CA MET A 529 2.27 8.16 16.63
C MET A 529 3.45 8.58 15.73
N VAL A 530 4.09 9.72 16.03
CA VAL A 530 5.26 10.19 15.26
C VAL A 530 6.44 9.22 15.41
N ARG A 531 6.66 8.64 16.60
CA ARG A 531 7.68 7.59 16.82
C ARG A 531 7.37 6.31 16.06
N GLU A 532 6.11 5.86 16.03
CA GLU A 532 5.68 4.69 15.25
C GLU A 532 5.87 4.91 13.74
N LEU A 533 5.59 6.11 13.26
CA LEU A 533 5.82 6.51 11.87
C LEU A 533 7.32 6.54 11.54
N LEU A 534 8.16 7.09 12.42
CA LEU A 534 9.62 7.04 12.29
C LEU A 534 10.16 5.60 12.26
N GLY A 535 9.62 4.71 13.10
CA GLY A 535 9.95 3.28 13.10
C GLY A 535 9.61 2.63 11.76
N SER A 536 8.40 2.90 11.25
CA SER A 536 7.93 2.38 9.96
C SER A 536 8.78 2.88 8.79
N LEU A 537 9.19 4.15 8.80
CA LEU A 537 10.08 4.74 7.79
C LEU A 537 11.48 4.15 7.84
N ARG A 538 12.02 3.88 9.04
CA ARG A 538 13.32 3.20 9.22
C ARG A 538 13.28 1.76 8.70
N ASP A 539 12.22 1.01 8.99
CA ASP A 539 12.03 -0.34 8.47
C ASP A 539 11.93 -0.36 6.94
N LEU A 540 11.24 0.62 6.36
CA LEU A 540 11.14 0.78 4.92
C LEU A 540 12.51 1.07 4.29
N ASN A 541 13.29 1.96 4.92
CA ASN A 541 14.64 2.29 4.47
C ASN A 541 15.58 1.07 4.57
N GLN A 542 15.50 0.32 5.67
CA GLN A 542 16.27 -0.93 5.86
C GLN A 542 15.94 -1.96 4.77
N ARG A 543 14.66 -2.17 4.46
CA ARG A 543 14.23 -3.07 3.36
C ARG A 543 14.68 -2.58 1.99
N ALA A 544 14.83 -1.28 1.78
CA ALA A 544 15.37 -0.72 0.53
C ALA A 544 16.88 -0.99 0.43
N PHE A 545 17.61 -0.83 1.54
CA PHE A 545 19.04 -1.16 1.65
C PHE A 545 19.31 -2.66 1.44
N ASP A 546 18.56 -3.54 2.09
CA ASP A 546 18.73 -4.99 1.94
C ASP A 546 18.46 -5.45 0.50
N ARG A 547 17.50 -4.80 -0.19
CA ARG A 547 17.24 -5.01 -1.62
C ARG A 547 18.40 -4.52 -2.50
N GLN A 548 18.99 -3.37 -2.21
CA GLN A 548 20.19 -2.92 -2.92
C GLN A 548 21.36 -3.87 -2.74
N ARG A 549 21.54 -4.41 -1.52
CA ARG A 549 22.58 -5.39 -1.21
C ARG A 549 22.37 -6.69 -1.99
N SER A 550 21.15 -7.24 -1.99
CA SER A 550 20.80 -8.44 -2.77
C SER A 550 21.02 -8.24 -4.27
N LEU A 551 20.66 -7.08 -4.83
CA LEU A 551 20.91 -6.76 -6.24
C LEU A 551 22.41 -6.62 -6.57
N MET A 552 23.25 -6.23 -5.60
CA MET A 552 24.70 -6.22 -5.77
C MET A 552 25.28 -7.63 -5.68
N ASP A 553 24.81 -8.48 -4.77
CA ASP A 553 25.25 -9.87 -4.62
C ASP A 553 24.86 -10.73 -5.85
N ASP A 554 23.69 -10.49 -6.45
CA ASP A 554 23.25 -11.13 -7.71
C ASP A 554 24.12 -10.74 -8.92
N ARG A 555 24.72 -9.54 -8.90
CA ARG A 555 25.67 -9.10 -9.95
C ARG A 555 27.04 -9.76 -9.80
N VAL A 556 27.46 -10.09 -8.58
CA VAL A 556 28.73 -10.79 -8.30
C VAL A 556 28.61 -12.29 -8.59
N SER A 557 27.41 -12.86 -8.50
CA SER A 557 27.15 -14.29 -8.70
C SER A 557 26.93 -14.72 -10.16
N LYS A 558 26.96 -13.79 -11.13
CA LYS A 558 26.93 -14.11 -12.57
C LYS A 558 28.35 -14.05 -13.15
N PRO A 559 28.93 -15.17 -13.63
CA PRO A 559 30.21 -15.18 -14.32
C PRO A 559 30.15 -14.49 -15.69
#